data_AF-A0A844G025-F1
#
_entry.id   AF-A0A844G025-F1
#
_cell.length_a   1.000
_cell.length_b   1.000
_cell.length_c   1.000
_cell.angle_alpha   90.00
_cell.angle_beta   90.00
_cell.angle_gamma   90.00
#
_symmetry.space_group_name_H-M   'P 1'
#
loop_
_entity.id
_entity.type
_entity.pdbx_description
1 polymer ?
#
loop_
_entity_poly.entity_id
_entity_poly.type
_entity_poly.pdbx_seq_one_letter_code
_entity_poly.pdbx_strand_id
1 'polypeptide(L)'
;MMNSCDRRFMALALEQAEEAARAGEVPVGAVAVVGGKAVVSARNRVEERRSATAHAELELLHKLELLRGDWRMEDVTVYVTKEPCPMCAGALVNARVRRIVYGAADPRFGGCSVFGIPAHPGSLWKPEVTPEICAAEARNLLAAFFREARSAGRELPIRMRNGFDPEYAVQLNVLMREVFDFDFDFWFRRGMWSDKYESFSLIDAGRMVAHVGVSRMKLRVKGKEFFAIQLGGVATSPEARGQGYMRRLLGGVLRRYAETPVFLFANDSVSDFYPKFGFSAARTMRPVARLSIDNPFEPERCTPDAAAPLAGKRRFPSAVFDVLDCRELRCFHLFGGYADRLLRLGPGLAVAAEQCGDTLLLHELLCDRPVDWETLAARLPFRNIRRVEFGFPPDRLGVEFDWETPPEPEHLFLRGGWDLPENFCIPAFAVT
;
A
#
# COMPACT_ATOMS: atom_id res chain seq x y z
N MET A 1 18.08 35.70 11.15
CA MET A 1 18.32 36.16 9.77
C MET A 1 19.35 35.25 9.14
N MET A 2 19.01 34.54 8.06
CA MET A 2 19.97 33.69 7.33
C MET A 2 21.11 34.57 6.80
N ASN A 3 22.34 34.23 7.16
CA ASN A 3 23.54 34.90 6.66
C ASN A 3 23.69 34.57 5.16
N SER A 4 23.70 35.58 4.28
CA SER A 4 23.82 35.40 2.82
C SER A 4 25.06 34.60 2.43
N CYS A 5 26.12 34.67 3.24
CA CYS A 5 27.34 33.90 3.08
C CYS A 5 27.14 32.39 3.30
N ASP A 6 26.35 31.98 4.29
CA ASP A 6 26.17 30.55 4.60
C ASP A 6 25.46 29.82 3.44
N ARG A 7 24.46 30.48 2.85
CA ARG A 7 23.71 29.94 1.71
C ARG A 7 24.63 29.72 0.50
N ARG A 8 25.55 30.66 0.24
CA ARG A 8 26.52 30.58 -0.85
C ARG A 8 27.47 29.40 -0.69
N PHE A 9 28.01 29.17 0.52
CA PHE A 9 28.93 28.05 0.74
C PHE A 9 28.21 26.71 0.81
N MET A 10 26.98 26.68 1.31
CA MET A 10 26.15 25.47 1.25
C MET A 10 25.81 25.08 -0.20
N ALA A 11 25.62 26.05 -1.10
CA ALA A 11 25.45 25.75 -2.53
C ALA A 11 26.66 25.01 -3.12
N LEU A 12 27.90 25.41 -2.76
CA LEU A 12 29.11 24.68 -3.18
C LEU A 12 29.17 23.26 -2.59
N ALA A 13 28.70 23.07 -1.34
CA ALA A 13 28.59 21.74 -0.75
C ALA A 13 27.53 20.88 -1.48
N LEU A 14 26.43 21.49 -1.95
CA LEU A 14 25.42 20.81 -2.77
C LEU A 14 25.98 20.38 -4.12
N GLU A 15 26.82 21.18 -4.79
CA GLU A 15 27.50 20.78 -6.03
C GLU A 15 28.35 19.51 -5.83
N GLN A 16 29.04 19.40 -4.68
CA GLN A 16 29.80 18.20 -4.32
C GLN A 16 28.90 17.00 -4.02
N ALA A 17 27.73 17.22 -3.40
CA ALA A 17 26.74 16.18 -3.17
C ALA A 17 26.13 15.67 -4.49
N GLU A 18 25.91 16.54 -5.47
CA GLU A 18 25.47 16.17 -6.82
C GLU A 18 26.55 15.38 -7.57
N GLU A 19 27.83 15.72 -7.40
CA GLU A 19 28.94 14.93 -7.92
C GLU A 19 28.99 13.53 -7.28
N ALA A 20 28.74 13.41 -5.97
CA ALA A 20 28.63 12.11 -5.30
C ALA A 20 27.48 11.28 -5.88
N ALA A 21 26.28 11.87 -6.03
CA ALA A 21 25.16 11.19 -6.66
C ALA A 21 25.49 10.68 -8.07
N ARG A 22 26.13 11.51 -8.90
CA ARG A 22 26.56 11.12 -10.26
C ARG A 22 27.57 9.97 -10.26
N ALA A 23 28.34 9.82 -9.20
CA ALA A 23 29.27 8.71 -9.01
C ALA A 23 28.64 7.47 -8.34
N GLY A 24 27.34 7.48 -8.07
CA GLY A 24 26.64 6.37 -7.39
C GLY A 24 26.84 6.35 -5.87
N GLU A 25 27.34 7.44 -5.28
CA GLU A 25 27.56 7.61 -3.85
C GLU A 25 26.36 8.30 -3.19
N VAL A 26 26.13 8.05 -1.90
CA VAL A 26 25.14 8.81 -1.12
C VAL A 26 25.46 10.32 -1.24
N PRO A 27 24.50 11.19 -1.62
CA PRO A 27 24.79 12.58 -1.96
C PRO A 27 25.06 13.44 -0.74
N VAL A 28 26.28 13.34 -0.22
CA VAL A 28 26.81 14.19 0.83
C VAL A 28 28.05 14.90 0.30
N GLY A 29 28.04 16.23 0.41
CA GLY A 29 29.14 17.09 0.01
C GLY A 29 29.51 18.02 1.16
N ALA A 30 30.79 18.40 1.23
CA ALA A 30 31.33 19.25 2.26
C ALA A 30 32.34 20.27 1.71
N VAL A 31 32.40 21.44 2.33
CA VAL A 31 33.31 22.55 1.96
C VAL A 31 33.90 23.18 3.22
N ALA A 32 35.21 23.40 3.22
CA ALA A 32 35.93 24.12 4.26
C ALA A 32 36.13 25.58 3.83
N VAL A 33 35.84 26.52 4.73
CA VAL A 33 35.94 27.96 4.51
C VAL A 33 36.86 28.59 5.54
N VAL A 34 37.83 29.38 5.07
CA VAL A 34 38.79 30.14 5.88
C VAL A 34 38.78 31.59 5.39
N GLY A 35 38.67 32.55 6.31
CA GLY A 35 38.66 33.98 5.96
C GLY A 35 37.60 34.36 4.92
N GLY A 36 36.45 33.68 4.91
CA GLY A 36 35.37 33.91 3.94
C GLY A 36 35.65 33.40 2.53
N LYS A 37 36.62 32.49 2.34
CA LYS A 37 36.93 31.82 1.07
C LYS A 37 36.84 30.31 1.23
N ALA A 38 36.20 29.63 0.28
CA ALA A 38 36.24 28.17 0.20
C ALA A 38 37.66 27.74 -0.20
N VAL A 39 38.30 26.91 0.63
CA VAL A 39 39.69 26.47 0.43
C VAL A 39 39.77 25.02 -0.04
N VAL A 40 38.86 24.18 0.42
CA VAL A 40 38.81 22.75 0.09
C VAL A 40 37.35 22.33 -0.03
N SER A 41 37.08 21.44 -0.97
CA SER A 41 35.80 20.74 -1.09
C SER A 41 36.02 19.21 -1.13
N ALA A 42 35.03 18.47 -0.67
CA ALA A 42 35.01 17.01 -0.72
C ALA A 42 33.58 16.48 -0.80
N ARG A 43 33.47 15.21 -1.16
CA ARG A 43 32.20 14.48 -1.29
C ARG A 43 32.32 13.11 -0.68
N ASN A 44 31.19 12.43 -0.46
CA ASN A 44 31.18 11.03 -0.06
C ASN A 44 31.83 10.15 -1.13
N ARG A 45 32.67 9.21 -0.70
CA ARG A 45 33.44 8.30 -1.56
C ARG A 45 33.57 6.89 -0.96
N VAL A 46 32.57 6.46 -0.19
CA VAL A 46 32.61 5.19 0.56
C VAL A 46 32.78 4.01 -0.38
N GLU A 47 32.01 3.96 -1.45
CA GLU A 47 32.05 2.89 -2.45
C GLU A 47 33.33 2.99 -3.30
N GLU A 48 33.67 4.19 -3.77
CA GLU A 48 34.87 4.44 -4.57
C GLU A 48 36.16 4.06 -3.83
N ARG A 49 36.26 4.40 -2.55
CA ARG A 49 37.44 4.11 -1.71
C ARG A 49 37.38 2.74 -1.05
N ARG A 50 36.22 2.06 -1.11
CA ARG A 50 35.94 0.85 -0.32
C ARG A 50 36.29 1.03 1.15
N SER A 51 35.94 2.20 1.69
CA SER A 51 36.25 2.57 3.06
C SER A 51 35.01 3.15 3.72
N ALA A 52 34.59 2.51 4.82
CA ALA A 52 33.45 2.96 5.62
C ALA A 52 33.65 4.37 6.20
N THR A 53 34.88 4.88 6.23
CA THR A 53 35.22 6.20 6.77
C THR A 53 35.38 7.29 5.70
N ALA A 54 35.24 6.96 4.41
CA ALA A 54 35.41 7.94 3.31
C ALA A 54 34.18 8.86 3.14
N HIS A 55 33.69 9.42 4.25
CA HIS A 55 32.64 10.42 4.29
C HIS A 55 33.17 11.79 3.83
N ALA A 56 32.28 12.65 3.34
CA ALA A 56 32.64 13.96 2.82
C ALA A 56 33.45 14.80 3.83
N GLU A 57 33.07 14.76 5.11
CA GLU A 57 33.72 15.52 6.19
C GLU A 57 35.13 15.02 6.49
N LEU A 58 35.36 13.70 6.44
CA LEU A 58 36.68 13.12 6.70
C LEU A 58 37.62 13.31 5.50
N GLU A 59 37.13 13.13 4.28
CA GLU A 59 37.89 13.47 3.07
C GLU A 59 38.22 14.98 3.03
N LEU A 60 37.31 15.84 3.52
CA LEU A 60 37.54 17.28 3.62
C LEU A 60 38.67 17.60 4.61
N LEU A 61 38.60 17.04 5.83
CA LEU A 61 39.64 17.24 6.85
C LEU A 61 41.00 16.76 6.35
N HIS A 62 41.06 15.56 5.78
CA HIS A 62 42.32 15.01 5.28
C HIS A 62 42.97 15.91 4.21
N LYS A 63 42.19 16.41 3.25
CA LYS A 63 42.68 17.36 2.23
C LYS A 63 43.16 18.67 2.87
N LEU A 64 42.46 19.16 3.89
CA LEU A 64 42.79 20.41 4.55
C LEU A 64 44.05 20.29 5.42
N GLU A 65 44.23 19.16 6.11
CA GLU A 65 45.44 18.82 6.88
C GLU A 65 46.67 18.78 5.98
N LEU A 66 46.55 18.14 4.81
CA LEU A 66 47.62 18.11 3.81
C LEU A 66 47.97 19.50 3.28
N LEU A 67 46.96 20.34 3.02
CA LEU A 67 47.16 21.71 2.53
C LEU A 67 47.79 22.62 3.60
N ARG A 68 47.39 22.46 4.86
CA ARG A 68 47.83 23.31 5.97
C ARG A 68 49.15 22.84 6.59
N GLY A 69 49.45 21.54 6.56
CA GLY A 69 50.56 20.95 7.31
C GLY A 69 50.33 20.92 8.83
N ASP A 70 49.09 21.10 9.29
CA ASP A 70 48.66 21.03 10.69
C ASP A 70 47.22 20.48 10.77
N TRP A 71 46.88 19.88 11.91
CA TRP A 71 45.57 19.28 12.17
C TRP A 71 44.60 20.23 12.86
N ARG A 72 45.07 21.36 13.41
CA ARG A 72 44.21 22.33 14.10
C ARG A 72 43.49 23.24 13.11
N MET A 73 42.17 23.29 13.21
CA MET A 73 41.25 23.96 12.29
C MET A 73 40.43 25.08 12.96
N GLU A 74 41.04 25.78 13.94
CA GLU A 74 40.38 26.75 14.85
C GLU A 74 39.77 27.98 14.14
N ASP A 75 40.15 28.24 12.89
CA ASP A 75 39.66 29.31 12.01
C ASP A 75 38.77 28.80 10.85
N VAL A 76 38.48 27.50 10.81
CA VAL A 76 37.77 26.85 9.71
C VAL A 76 36.28 26.73 10.03
N THR A 77 35.43 27.11 9.07
CA THR A 77 34.01 26.73 9.05
C THR A 77 33.78 25.62 8.04
N VAL A 78 33.13 24.54 8.46
CA VAL A 78 32.76 23.42 7.59
C VAL A 78 31.27 23.51 7.26
N TYR A 79 30.96 23.51 5.96
CA TYR A 79 29.60 23.38 5.43
C TYR A 79 29.40 21.96 4.93
N VAL A 80 28.30 21.29 5.29
CA VAL A 80 28.00 19.92 4.87
C VAL A 80 26.52 19.73 4.56
N THR A 81 26.17 19.04 3.48
CA THR A 81 24.77 18.98 3.02
C THR A 81 23.86 18.15 3.91
N LYS A 82 24.40 17.18 4.64
CA LYS A 82 23.70 16.34 5.62
C LYS A 82 24.38 16.49 6.98
N GLU A 83 23.60 16.47 8.05
CA GLU A 83 24.14 16.50 9.41
C GLU A 83 25.23 15.42 9.60
N PRO A 84 26.41 15.79 10.15
CA PRO A 84 27.48 14.84 10.41
C PRO A 84 27.02 13.69 11.30
N CYS A 85 27.41 12.47 10.95
CA CYS A 85 27.21 11.31 11.84
C CYS A 85 28.13 11.40 13.08
N PRO A 86 27.99 10.51 14.09
CA PRO A 86 28.83 10.55 15.30
C PRO A 86 30.33 10.53 15.02
N MET A 87 30.77 9.72 14.05
CA MET A 87 32.15 9.65 13.61
C MET A 87 32.66 11.00 13.08
N CYS A 88 31.93 11.60 12.14
CA CYS A 88 32.30 12.86 11.51
C CYS A 88 32.23 14.04 12.49
N ALA A 89 31.20 14.09 13.34
CA ALA A 89 31.08 15.11 14.38
C ALA A 89 32.26 15.04 15.38
N GLY A 90 32.62 13.83 15.84
CA GLY A 90 33.78 13.63 16.71
C GLY A 90 35.10 14.04 16.03
N ALA A 91 35.28 13.72 14.75
CA ALA A 91 36.46 14.14 14.00
C ALA A 91 36.56 15.66 13.86
N LEU A 92 35.46 16.35 13.55
CA LEU A 92 35.42 17.81 13.46
C LEU A 92 35.74 18.49 14.80
N VAL A 93 35.27 17.91 15.91
CA VAL A 93 35.64 18.34 17.28
C VAL A 93 37.13 18.15 17.52
N ASN A 94 37.68 16.97 17.21
CA ASN A 94 39.10 16.65 17.43
C ASN A 94 40.03 17.50 16.56
N ALA A 95 39.62 17.83 15.33
CA ALA A 95 40.32 18.76 14.45
C ALA A 95 40.19 20.22 14.88
N ARG A 96 39.41 20.52 15.93
CA ARG A 96 39.14 21.87 16.45
C ARG A 96 38.49 22.81 15.44
N VAL A 97 37.60 22.30 14.60
CA VAL A 97 36.86 23.13 13.64
C VAL A 97 36.08 24.22 14.38
N ARG A 98 36.18 25.47 13.94
CA ARG A 98 35.50 26.60 14.57
C ARG A 98 33.99 26.45 14.58
N ARG A 99 33.42 26.10 13.42
CA ARG A 99 31.97 26.11 13.18
C ARG A 99 31.57 25.00 12.20
N ILE A 100 30.47 24.32 12.51
CA ILE A 100 29.83 23.29 11.69
C ILE A 100 28.49 23.85 11.22
N VAL A 101 28.30 23.96 9.91
CA VAL A 101 27.06 24.38 9.29
C VAL A 101 26.53 23.22 8.47
N TYR A 102 25.31 22.77 8.71
CA TYR A 102 24.74 21.65 7.96
C TYR A 102 23.38 21.93 7.35
N GLY A 103 23.06 21.19 6.28
CA GLY A 103 21.78 21.23 5.61
C GLY A 103 20.75 20.32 6.26
N ALA A 104 20.45 19.18 5.64
CA ALA A 104 19.44 18.25 6.13
C ALA A 104 19.84 17.65 7.49
N ALA A 105 19.02 17.85 8.52
CA ALA A 105 19.16 17.17 9.81
C ALA A 105 19.02 15.64 9.67
N ASP A 106 19.69 14.88 10.54
CA ASP A 106 19.53 13.43 10.63
C ASP A 106 18.86 13.05 11.97
N PRO A 107 17.53 12.82 11.97
CA PRO A 107 16.78 12.57 13.20
C PRO A 107 17.08 11.22 13.85
N ARG A 108 17.85 10.33 13.19
CA ARG A 108 18.17 9.00 13.69
C ARG A 108 19.64 8.88 14.11
N PHE A 109 20.53 9.48 13.33
CA PHE A 109 21.98 9.29 13.49
C PHE A 109 22.77 10.60 13.43
N GLY A 110 22.12 11.73 13.78
CA GLY A 110 22.75 13.05 13.81
C GLY A 110 23.75 13.20 14.96
N GLY A 111 25.04 13.33 14.64
CA GLY A 111 26.10 13.51 15.62
C GLY A 111 26.02 14.82 16.39
N CYS A 112 25.38 15.85 15.81
CA CYS A 112 25.23 17.16 16.43
C CYS A 112 23.95 17.26 17.27
N SER A 113 22.82 16.79 16.74
CA SER A 113 21.48 16.94 17.32
C SER A 113 21.08 15.77 18.21
N VAL A 114 21.28 14.52 17.77
CA VAL A 114 20.89 13.30 18.49
C VAL A 114 21.92 12.94 19.55
N PHE A 115 23.20 12.94 19.19
CA PHE A 115 24.28 12.55 20.10
C PHE A 115 24.93 13.73 20.83
N GLY A 116 24.65 14.97 20.41
CA GLY A 116 25.15 16.17 21.09
C GLY A 116 26.67 16.29 21.16
N ILE A 117 27.43 15.64 20.26
CA ILE A 117 28.90 15.50 20.38
C ILE A 117 29.63 16.85 20.48
N PRO A 118 29.33 17.87 19.63
CA PRO A 118 29.97 19.18 19.74
C PRO A 118 29.68 19.91 21.07
N ALA A 119 28.52 19.64 21.67
CA ALA A 119 28.05 20.31 22.89
C ALA A 119 28.35 19.50 24.18
N HIS A 120 28.79 18.25 24.04
CA HIS A 120 29.00 17.35 25.17
C HIS A 120 29.98 17.95 26.19
N PRO A 121 29.72 17.86 27.52
CA PRO A 121 30.56 18.49 28.53
C PRO A 121 32.03 18.07 28.49
N GLY A 122 32.28 16.80 28.13
CA GLY A 122 33.63 16.24 28.00
C GLY A 122 34.36 16.56 26.69
N SER A 123 33.74 17.26 25.74
CA SER A 123 34.39 17.64 24.48
C SER A 123 35.41 18.75 24.72
N LEU A 124 36.66 18.49 24.35
CA LEU A 124 37.81 19.40 24.55
C LEU A 124 37.75 20.66 23.68
N TRP A 125 36.93 20.64 22.63
CA TRP A 125 36.65 21.76 21.75
C TRP A 125 35.15 21.79 21.45
N LYS A 126 34.57 22.98 21.34
CA LYS A 126 33.12 23.17 21.17
C LYS A 126 32.84 24.03 19.93
N PRO A 127 32.78 23.40 18.74
CA PRO A 127 32.41 24.10 17.52
C PRO A 127 31.04 24.77 17.65
N GLU A 128 30.88 25.96 17.09
CA GLU A 128 29.55 26.53 16.88
C GLU A 128 28.78 25.65 15.88
N VAL A 129 27.51 25.34 16.15
CA VAL A 129 26.69 24.53 15.24
C VAL A 129 25.55 25.37 14.69
N THR A 130 25.42 25.41 13.35
CA THR A 130 24.29 26.06 12.67
C THR A 130 23.56 25.02 11.81
N PRO A 131 22.35 24.61 12.22
CA PRO A 131 21.60 23.60 11.50
C PRO A 131 20.76 24.19 10.35
N GLU A 132 20.31 23.31 9.46
CA GLU A 132 19.24 23.54 8.50
C GLU A 132 19.44 24.63 7.43
N ILE A 133 20.69 24.89 7.00
CA ILE A 133 20.96 25.78 5.85
C ILE A 133 20.74 25.03 4.54
N CYS A 134 19.82 25.52 3.69
CA CYS A 134 19.42 24.84 2.44
C CYS A 134 18.97 23.37 2.67
N ALA A 135 18.28 23.12 3.79
CA ALA A 135 17.86 21.77 4.16
C ALA A 135 16.90 21.14 3.14
N ALA A 136 16.03 21.92 2.50
CA ALA A 136 15.08 21.41 1.52
C ALA A 136 15.81 20.84 0.30
N GLU A 137 16.78 21.58 -0.23
CA GLU A 137 17.61 21.19 -1.36
C GLU A 137 18.40 19.91 -1.05
N ALA A 138 19.05 19.84 0.11
CA ALA A 138 19.77 18.65 0.55
C ALA A 138 18.86 17.41 0.74
N ARG A 139 17.69 17.58 1.37
CA ARG A 139 16.70 16.50 1.54
C ARG A 139 16.19 16.00 0.19
N ASN A 140 15.93 16.90 -0.76
CA ASN A 140 15.46 16.54 -2.09
C ASN A 140 16.49 15.68 -2.85
N LEU A 141 17.78 16.02 -2.76
CA LEU A 141 18.85 15.27 -3.41
C LEU A 141 18.99 13.86 -2.81
N LEU A 142 19.00 13.74 -1.47
CA LEU A 142 18.99 12.45 -0.77
C LEU A 142 17.78 11.60 -1.16
N ALA A 143 16.59 12.20 -1.18
CA ALA A 143 15.36 11.50 -1.55
C ALA A 143 15.37 11.01 -3.00
N ALA A 144 15.93 11.80 -3.92
CA ALA A 144 16.08 11.44 -5.32
C ALA A 144 17.04 10.26 -5.49
N PHE A 145 18.23 10.31 -4.89
CA PHE A 145 19.22 9.25 -4.95
C PHE A 145 18.66 7.91 -4.45
N PHE A 146 18.05 7.88 -3.26
CA PHE A 146 17.50 6.63 -2.75
C PHE A 146 16.28 6.14 -3.54
N ARG A 147 15.54 7.02 -4.21
CA ARG A 147 14.45 6.63 -5.11
C ARG A 147 15.01 5.94 -6.35
N GLU A 148 16.09 6.44 -6.92
CA GLU A 148 16.79 5.83 -8.06
C GLU A 148 17.46 4.52 -7.68
N ALA A 149 18.21 4.47 -6.56
CA ALA A 149 18.84 3.24 -6.06
C ALA A 149 17.82 2.12 -5.80
N ARG A 150 16.62 2.45 -5.28
CA ARG A 150 15.52 1.48 -5.13
C ARG A 150 14.90 1.05 -6.46
N SER A 151 14.97 1.91 -7.49
CA SER A 151 14.44 1.60 -8.83
C SER A 151 15.44 0.79 -9.66
N ALA A 152 16.74 0.90 -9.36
CA ALA A 152 17.84 0.16 -9.99
C ALA A 152 17.99 -1.28 -9.45
N GLY A 153 17.22 -1.69 -8.43
CA GLY A 153 17.11 -3.10 -8.04
C GLY A 153 16.51 -3.93 -9.18
N ARG A 154 17.17 -5.06 -9.51
CA ARG A 154 16.82 -6.07 -10.54
C ARG A 154 15.48 -5.82 -11.26
N GLU A 155 15.55 -5.43 -12.53
CA GLU A 155 14.37 -5.12 -13.34
C GLU A 155 13.64 -6.39 -13.82
N LEU A 156 13.02 -7.14 -12.91
CA LEU A 156 12.16 -8.30 -13.21
C LEU A 156 10.95 -7.93 -14.09
N PRO A 157 10.70 -8.52 -15.27
CA PRO A 157 9.54 -8.17 -16.09
C PRO A 157 8.21 -8.48 -15.38
N ILE A 158 7.21 -7.61 -15.53
CA ILE A 158 5.84 -7.88 -15.08
C ILE A 158 5.24 -8.94 -16.00
N ARG A 159 4.93 -10.11 -15.44
CA ARG A 159 4.20 -11.17 -16.14
C ARG A 159 2.71 -11.00 -15.89
N MET A 160 1.92 -11.32 -16.90
CA MET A 160 0.46 -11.27 -16.83
C MET A 160 -0.12 -12.55 -17.43
N ARG A 161 -1.09 -13.14 -16.73
CA ARG A 161 -1.89 -14.29 -17.18
C ARG A 161 -3.36 -13.94 -17.13
N ASN A 162 -4.08 -14.27 -18.19
CA ASN A 162 -5.53 -14.18 -18.26
C ASN A 162 -6.09 -15.55 -18.64
N GLY A 163 -6.69 -16.24 -17.67
CA GLY A 163 -7.04 -17.65 -17.78
C GLY A 163 -6.01 -18.60 -17.15
N PHE A 164 -6.43 -19.86 -17.00
CA PHE A 164 -5.66 -20.89 -16.30
C PHE A 164 -4.36 -21.27 -17.03
N ASP A 165 -3.25 -21.23 -16.30
CA ASP A 165 -1.94 -21.75 -16.67
C ASP A 165 -1.47 -22.64 -15.51
N PRO A 166 -1.21 -23.95 -15.73
CA PRO A 166 -0.91 -24.89 -14.65
C PRO A 166 0.41 -24.59 -13.94
N GLU A 167 1.45 -24.18 -14.67
CA GLU A 167 2.76 -23.87 -14.08
C GLU A 167 2.69 -22.57 -13.26
N TYR A 168 1.95 -21.59 -13.78
CA TYR A 168 1.72 -20.34 -13.08
C TYR A 168 0.84 -20.54 -11.84
N ALA A 169 -0.22 -21.35 -11.94
CA ALA A 169 -1.15 -21.66 -10.86
C ALA A 169 -0.43 -22.30 -9.66
N VAL A 170 0.51 -23.21 -9.90
CA VAL A 170 1.36 -23.80 -8.84
C VAL A 170 2.15 -22.71 -8.11
N GLN A 171 2.82 -21.81 -8.85
CA GLN A 171 3.59 -20.72 -8.24
C GLN A 171 2.71 -19.73 -7.48
N LEU A 172 1.53 -19.42 -8.01
CA LEU A 172 0.56 -18.56 -7.34
C LEU A 172 0.11 -19.18 -6.03
N ASN A 173 -0.24 -20.47 -6.01
CA ASN A 173 -0.66 -21.15 -4.78
C ASN A 173 0.44 -21.25 -3.73
N VAL A 174 1.70 -21.42 -4.14
CA VAL A 174 2.83 -21.35 -3.20
C VAL A 174 2.88 -19.99 -2.51
N LEU A 175 2.80 -18.89 -3.29
CA LEU A 175 2.81 -17.54 -2.73
C LEU A 175 1.58 -17.24 -1.86
N MET A 176 0.39 -17.69 -2.27
CA MET A 176 -0.84 -17.46 -1.50
C MET A 176 -0.83 -18.21 -0.16
N ARG A 177 -0.35 -19.45 -0.11
CA ARG A 177 -0.20 -20.20 1.15
C ARG A 177 0.79 -19.52 2.08
N GLU A 178 1.92 -19.07 1.53
CA GLU A 178 2.95 -18.38 2.29
C GLU A 178 2.47 -17.05 2.90
N VAL A 179 1.61 -16.30 2.20
CA VAL A 179 1.20 -14.95 2.60
C VAL A 179 -0.14 -14.92 3.34
N PHE A 180 -1.08 -15.80 2.98
CA PHE A 180 -2.47 -15.78 3.44
C PHE A 180 -2.96 -17.10 4.03
N ASP A 181 -2.13 -18.16 4.08
CA ASP A 181 -2.54 -19.51 4.51
C ASP A 181 -3.74 -20.07 3.73
N PHE A 182 -3.77 -19.77 2.42
CA PHE A 182 -4.88 -20.10 1.52
C PHE A 182 -4.37 -20.42 0.10
N ASP A 183 -5.14 -21.16 -0.70
CA ASP A 183 -4.84 -21.39 -2.11
C ASP A 183 -6.08 -21.40 -3.03
N PHE A 184 -5.83 -21.21 -4.32
CA PHE A 184 -6.86 -21.14 -5.36
C PHE A 184 -7.14 -22.50 -6.04
N ASP A 185 -6.71 -23.65 -5.50
CA ASP A 185 -6.87 -24.94 -6.18
C ASP A 185 -8.34 -25.28 -6.46
N PHE A 186 -9.26 -24.92 -5.55
CA PHE A 186 -10.68 -25.16 -5.75
C PHE A 186 -11.25 -24.29 -6.90
N TRP A 187 -10.71 -23.09 -7.06
CA TRP A 187 -11.13 -22.08 -8.03
C TRP A 187 -10.64 -22.44 -9.43
N PHE A 188 -9.39 -22.90 -9.54
CA PHE A 188 -8.81 -23.43 -10.78
C PHE A 188 -9.54 -24.67 -11.28
N ARG A 189 -9.76 -25.66 -10.43
CA ARG A 189 -10.43 -26.93 -10.78
C ARG A 189 -11.86 -26.76 -11.31
N ARG A 190 -12.50 -25.64 -10.99
CA ARG A 190 -13.87 -25.30 -11.41
C ARG A 190 -13.93 -24.38 -12.63
N GLY A 191 -12.79 -24.07 -13.24
CA GLY A 191 -12.72 -23.17 -14.39
C GLY A 191 -13.17 -21.74 -14.07
N MET A 192 -13.01 -21.31 -12.81
CA MET A 192 -13.44 -19.98 -12.36
C MET A 192 -12.39 -18.90 -12.64
N TRP A 193 -11.16 -19.30 -13.00
CA TRP A 193 -10.20 -18.42 -13.65
C TRP A 193 -10.58 -18.19 -15.11
N SER A 194 -11.57 -17.34 -15.31
CA SER A 194 -12.03 -16.91 -16.63
C SER A 194 -11.21 -15.73 -17.15
N ASP A 195 -11.59 -15.22 -18.32
CA ASP A 195 -11.01 -14.02 -18.91
C ASP A 195 -11.26 -12.76 -18.05
N LYS A 196 -12.17 -12.81 -17.06
CA LYS A 196 -12.46 -11.69 -16.16
C LYS A 196 -11.43 -11.49 -15.06
N TYR A 197 -10.54 -12.45 -14.85
CA TYR A 197 -9.49 -12.35 -13.84
C TYR A 197 -8.10 -12.33 -14.47
N GLU A 198 -7.45 -11.17 -14.38
CA GLU A 198 -6.07 -10.97 -14.81
C GLU A 198 -5.14 -11.12 -13.60
N SER A 199 -4.17 -12.04 -13.67
CA SER A 199 -3.16 -12.23 -12.64
C SER A 199 -1.84 -11.61 -13.08
N PHE A 200 -1.30 -10.69 -12.29
CA PHE A 200 -0.02 -10.04 -12.52
C PHE A 200 1.01 -10.49 -11.49
N SER A 201 2.25 -10.71 -11.91
CA SER A 201 3.32 -11.14 -11.01
C SER A 201 4.71 -10.66 -11.39
N LEU A 202 5.60 -10.74 -10.41
CA LEU A 202 7.05 -10.69 -10.58
C LEU A 202 7.65 -12.03 -10.19
N ILE A 203 8.55 -12.55 -11.02
CA ILE A 203 9.27 -13.80 -10.78
C ILE A 203 10.75 -13.49 -10.66
N ASP A 204 11.34 -13.83 -9.51
CA ASP A 204 12.78 -13.72 -9.24
C ASP A 204 13.35 -15.12 -9.02
N ALA A 205 14.49 -15.42 -9.66
CA ALA A 205 15.16 -16.73 -9.55
C ALA A 205 14.23 -17.95 -9.71
N GLY A 206 13.21 -17.87 -10.58
CA GLY A 206 12.26 -18.96 -10.84
C GLY A 206 11.11 -19.08 -9.83
N ARG A 207 10.99 -18.18 -8.87
CA ARG A 207 9.90 -18.15 -7.88
C ARG A 207 9.08 -16.86 -8.00
N MET A 208 7.76 -16.97 -7.88
CA MET A 208 6.87 -15.81 -7.78
C MET A 208 7.10 -15.09 -6.45
N VAL A 209 7.54 -13.82 -6.51
CA VAL A 209 7.89 -13.01 -5.33
C VAL A 209 6.86 -11.92 -5.02
N ALA A 210 6.06 -11.54 -6.03
CA ALA A 210 4.96 -10.59 -5.85
C ALA A 210 3.80 -10.93 -6.80
N HIS A 211 2.57 -10.66 -6.36
CA HIS A 211 1.35 -10.90 -7.12
C HIS A 211 0.29 -9.82 -6.88
N VAL A 212 -0.46 -9.46 -7.93
CA VAL A 212 -1.68 -8.65 -7.88
C VAL A 212 -2.71 -9.30 -8.79
N GLY A 213 -3.84 -9.71 -8.23
CA GLY A 213 -5.01 -10.16 -8.97
C GLY A 213 -5.90 -8.97 -9.34
N VAL A 214 -6.49 -9.02 -10.52
CA VAL A 214 -7.38 -7.99 -11.05
C VAL A 214 -8.66 -8.64 -11.54
N SER A 215 -9.76 -8.38 -10.84
CA SER A 215 -11.11 -8.78 -11.29
C SER A 215 -11.73 -7.64 -12.08
N ARG A 216 -12.05 -7.90 -13.35
CA ARG A 216 -12.75 -6.95 -14.23
C ARG A 216 -14.24 -7.02 -13.96
N MET A 217 -14.86 -5.86 -13.76
CA MET A 217 -16.24 -5.79 -13.30
C MET A 217 -17.05 -4.79 -14.10
N LYS A 218 -18.32 -5.13 -14.34
CA LYS A 218 -19.34 -4.19 -14.78
C LYS A 218 -20.16 -3.77 -13.57
N LEU A 219 -20.06 -2.51 -13.20
CA LEU A 219 -20.78 -1.92 -12.07
C LEU A 219 -22.01 -1.17 -12.54
N ARG A 220 -22.99 -1.07 -11.65
CA ARG A 220 -24.10 -0.12 -11.73
C ARG A 220 -24.06 0.79 -10.52
N VAL A 221 -24.03 2.10 -10.72
CA VAL A 221 -24.06 3.09 -9.65
C VAL A 221 -25.02 4.21 -10.04
N LYS A 222 -25.97 4.56 -9.16
CA LYS A 222 -27.03 5.56 -9.43
C LYS A 222 -27.73 5.32 -10.79
N GLY A 223 -28.00 4.04 -11.10
CA GLY A 223 -28.62 3.62 -12.37
C GLY A 223 -27.71 3.67 -13.60
N LYS A 224 -26.48 4.18 -13.52
CA LYS A 224 -25.52 4.22 -14.64
C LYS A 224 -24.59 3.02 -14.59
N GLU A 225 -24.24 2.48 -15.75
CA GLU A 225 -23.32 1.35 -15.86
C GLU A 225 -21.93 1.81 -16.30
N PHE A 226 -20.88 1.28 -15.67
CA PHE A 226 -19.50 1.52 -16.08
C PHE A 226 -18.59 0.33 -15.72
N PHE A 227 -17.38 0.33 -16.28
CA PHE A 227 -16.38 -0.67 -15.97
C PHE A 227 -15.46 -0.21 -14.85
N ALA A 228 -15.19 -1.09 -13.91
CA ALA A 228 -14.20 -0.91 -12.87
C ALA A 228 -13.37 -2.18 -12.73
N ILE A 229 -12.28 -2.08 -11.98
CA ILE A 229 -11.52 -3.24 -11.55
C ILE A 229 -11.42 -3.30 -10.04
N GLN A 230 -11.41 -4.52 -9.52
CA GLN A 230 -11.06 -4.80 -8.14
C GLN A 230 -9.65 -5.40 -8.08
N LEU A 231 -8.81 -4.90 -7.19
CA LEU A 231 -7.55 -5.56 -6.86
C LEU A 231 -7.75 -6.55 -5.71
N GLY A 232 -7.23 -7.76 -5.88
CA GLY A 232 -7.31 -8.85 -4.92
C GLY A 232 -6.03 -9.69 -4.90
N GLY A 233 -5.85 -10.53 -3.87
CA GLY A 233 -4.67 -11.40 -3.75
C GLY A 233 -3.34 -10.63 -3.82
N VAL A 234 -3.30 -9.40 -3.31
CA VAL A 234 -2.12 -8.53 -3.35
C VAL A 234 -1.08 -9.05 -2.38
N ALA A 235 -0.08 -9.76 -2.88
CA ALA A 235 0.86 -10.53 -2.07
C ALA A 235 2.32 -10.22 -2.41
N THR A 236 3.17 -10.17 -1.39
CA THR A 236 4.62 -10.16 -1.53
C THR A 236 5.19 -11.22 -0.60
N SER A 237 6.06 -12.10 -1.10
CA SER A 237 6.69 -13.11 -0.26
C SER A 237 7.50 -12.42 0.86
N PRO A 238 7.53 -12.97 2.09
CA PRO A 238 8.25 -12.41 3.23
C PRO A 238 9.69 -11.99 2.92
N GLU A 239 10.44 -12.85 2.23
CA GLU A 239 11.84 -12.62 1.84
C GLU A 239 12.00 -11.43 0.86
N ALA A 240 10.96 -11.15 0.08
CA ALA A 240 10.95 -10.12 -0.96
C ALA A 240 10.35 -8.78 -0.48
N ARG A 241 9.91 -8.68 0.78
CA ARG A 241 9.37 -7.45 1.38
C ARG A 241 10.46 -6.39 1.50
N GLY A 242 10.08 -5.12 1.36
CA GLY A 242 11.01 -3.99 1.43
C GLY A 242 11.88 -3.76 0.18
N GLN A 243 11.90 -4.70 -0.77
CA GLN A 243 12.72 -4.62 -1.98
C GLN A 243 12.06 -3.85 -3.14
N GLY A 244 10.87 -3.28 -2.93
CA GLY A 244 10.19 -2.44 -3.93
C GLY A 244 9.39 -3.20 -5.00
N TYR A 245 9.39 -4.53 -4.99
CA TYR A 245 8.66 -5.36 -5.97
C TYR A 245 7.16 -5.04 -6.06
N MET A 246 6.46 -4.97 -4.92
CA MET A 246 5.03 -4.64 -4.93
C MET A 246 4.76 -3.24 -5.49
N ARG A 247 5.61 -2.26 -5.17
CA ARG A 247 5.47 -0.90 -5.69
C ARG A 247 5.60 -0.87 -7.21
N ARG A 248 6.53 -1.65 -7.75
CA ARG A 248 6.72 -1.75 -9.19
C ARG A 248 5.59 -2.49 -9.88
N LEU A 249 5.20 -3.64 -9.34
CA LEU A 249 4.12 -4.47 -9.87
C LEU A 249 2.80 -3.67 -9.89
N LEU A 250 2.39 -3.14 -8.74
CA LEU A 250 1.17 -2.35 -8.62
C LEU A 250 1.23 -1.10 -9.51
N GLY A 251 2.37 -0.40 -9.55
CA GLY A 251 2.56 0.75 -10.45
C GLY A 251 2.38 0.38 -11.93
N GLY A 252 2.84 -0.81 -12.36
CA GLY A 252 2.63 -1.31 -13.71
C GLY A 252 1.17 -1.67 -14.00
N VAL A 253 0.50 -2.35 -13.06
CA VAL A 253 -0.94 -2.66 -13.16
C VAL A 253 -1.75 -1.38 -13.27
N LEU A 254 -1.51 -0.39 -12.41
CA LEU A 254 -2.27 0.87 -12.42
C LEU A 254 -2.02 1.73 -13.67
N ARG A 255 -0.83 1.64 -14.29
CA ARG A 255 -0.58 2.28 -15.59
C ARG A 255 -1.41 1.64 -16.72
N ARG A 256 -1.59 0.32 -16.69
CA ARG A 256 -2.46 -0.39 -17.64
C ARG A 256 -3.93 0.04 -17.51
N TYR A 257 -4.36 0.36 -16.30
CA TYR A 257 -5.72 0.79 -15.95
C TYR A 257 -5.77 2.26 -15.54
N ALA A 258 -5.07 3.13 -16.28
CA ALA A 258 -4.95 4.55 -15.93
C ALA A 258 -6.33 5.24 -15.86
N GLU A 259 -7.21 4.95 -16.82
CA GLU A 259 -8.53 5.55 -17.00
C GLU A 259 -9.68 4.71 -16.40
N THR A 260 -9.37 3.59 -15.74
CA THR A 260 -10.39 2.70 -15.16
C THR A 260 -10.48 2.92 -13.65
N PRO A 261 -11.68 3.16 -13.09
CA PRO A 261 -11.88 3.16 -11.65
C PRO A 261 -11.40 1.85 -11.01
N VAL A 262 -10.68 1.98 -9.90
CA VAL A 262 -10.07 0.85 -9.17
C VAL A 262 -10.52 0.89 -7.73
N PHE A 263 -10.86 -0.26 -7.16
CA PHE A 263 -11.05 -0.40 -5.72
C PHE A 263 -10.37 -1.65 -5.17
N LEU A 264 -10.15 -1.67 -3.85
CA LEU A 264 -9.62 -2.82 -3.12
C LEU A 264 -9.99 -2.74 -1.65
N PHE A 265 -9.93 -3.88 -0.98
CA PHE A 265 -9.98 -3.98 0.47
C PHE A 265 -8.58 -4.30 0.98
N ALA A 266 -8.13 -3.59 2.01
CA ALA A 266 -6.81 -3.73 2.58
C ALA A 266 -6.88 -4.27 4.01
N ASN A 267 -5.87 -5.02 4.44
CA ASN A 267 -5.74 -5.34 5.85
C ASN A 267 -5.15 -4.14 6.61
N ASP A 268 -5.42 -4.05 7.91
CA ASP A 268 -4.91 -3.00 8.81
C ASP A 268 -3.40 -2.76 8.66
N SER A 269 -2.64 -3.84 8.47
CA SER A 269 -1.17 -3.85 8.41
C SER A 269 -0.58 -3.13 7.20
N VAL A 270 -1.38 -2.73 6.20
CA VAL A 270 -0.91 -2.13 4.94
C VAL A 270 -1.71 -0.91 4.49
N SER A 271 -2.54 -0.33 5.35
CA SER A 271 -3.40 0.83 5.04
C SER A 271 -2.62 2.06 4.50
N ASP A 272 -1.43 2.33 5.03
CA ASP A 272 -0.56 3.44 4.59
C ASP A 272 0.16 3.22 3.24
N PHE A 273 0.00 2.03 2.64
CA PHE A 273 0.66 1.69 1.38
C PHE A 273 -0.08 2.28 0.16
N TYR A 274 -1.40 2.11 0.10
CA TYR A 274 -2.22 2.43 -1.06
C TYR A 274 -2.35 3.94 -1.36
N PRO A 275 -2.38 4.85 -0.37
CA PRO A 275 -2.39 6.29 -0.65
C PRO A 275 -1.23 6.77 -1.54
N LYS A 276 -0.08 6.07 -1.50
CA LYS A 276 1.10 6.36 -2.33
C LYS A 276 0.88 6.10 -3.83
N PHE A 277 -0.23 5.47 -4.20
CA PHE A 277 -0.64 5.17 -5.58
C PHE A 277 -1.90 5.93 -6.01
N GLY A 278 -2.32 6.94 -5.24
CA GLY A 278 -3.49 7.75 -5.53
C GLY A 278 -4.82 7.10 -5.13
N PHE A 279 -4.78 6.11 -4.22
CA PHE A 279 -6.00 5.64 -3.57
C PHE A 279 -6.40 6.57 -2.42
N SER A 280 -7.69 6.66 -2.18
CA SER A 280 -8.31 7.33 -1.05
C SER A 280 -9.17 6.34 -0.28
N ALA A 281 -9.14 6.42 1.05
CA ALA A 281 -10.02 5.61 1.87
C ALA A 281 -11.48 6.04 1.66
N ALA A 282 -12.37 5.06 1.56
CA ALA A 282 -13.81 5.28 1.49
C ALA A 282 -14.51 4.47 2.58
N ARG A 283 -15.71 4.89 2.96
CA ARG A 283 -16.53 4.19 3.95
C ARG A 283 -17.72 3.57 3.24
N THR A 284 -17.98 2.32 3.54
CA THR A 284 -19.23 1.64 3.21
C THR A 284 -20.18 1.72 4.41
N MET A 285 -21.47 1.58 4.13
CA MET A 285 -22.53 1.53 5.11
C MET A 285 -23.20 0.15 5.06
N ARG A 286 -23.91 -0.25 6.10
CA ARG A 286 -24.70 -1.48 6.15
C ARG A 286 -26.18 -1.11 6.00
N PRO A 287 -26.90 -1.64 5.01
CA PRO A 287 -28.36 -1.57 4.99
C PRO A 287 -28.94 -2.44 6.11
N VAL A 288 -29.82 -1.87 6.93
CA VAL A 288 -30.43 -2.54 8.07
C VAL A 288 -31.93 -2.29 8.09
N ALA A 289 -32.72 -3.35 8.20
CA ALA A 289 -34.16 -3.25 8.38
C ALA A 289 -34.60 -3.82 9.72
N ARG A 290 -35.57 -3.15 10.37
CA ARG A 290 -36.16 -3.58 11.63
C ARG A 290 -37.42 -4.38 11.35
N LEU A 291 -37.26 -5.69 11.17
CA LEU A 291 -38.30 -6.59 10.68
C LEU A 291 -38.40 -7.82 11.56
N SER A 292 -39.62 -8.34 11.70
CA SER A 292 -39.87 -9.56 12.47
C SER A 292 -39.88 -10.78 11.55
N ILE A 293 -39.06 -11.79 11.85
CA ILE A 293 -39.14 -13.12 11.23
C ILE A 293 -39.20 -14.14 12.36
N ASP A 294 -40.27 -14.93 12.37
CA ASP A 294 -40.45 -16.03 13.32
C ASP A 294 -41.05 -17.27 12.65
N ASN A 295 -40.30 -17.81 11.69
CA ASN A 295 -40.75 -18.94 10.89
C ASN A 295 -40.31 -20.25 11.55
N PRO A 296 -41.24 -21.20 11.75
CA PRO A 296 -40.94 -22.39 12.53
C PRO A 296 -40.26 -23.53 11.76
N PHE A 297 -40.01 -23.36 10.47
CA PHE A 297 -39.55 -24.43 9.58
C PHE A 297 -38.05 -24.70 9.72
N GLU A 298 -37.66 -25.96 9.51
CA GLU A 298 -36.26 -26.38 9.49
C GLU A 298 -35.53 -25.86 8.24
N PRO A 299 -34.28 -25.41 8.36
CA PRO A 299 -33.50 -24.93 7.23
C PRO A 299 -33.15 -26.07 6.26
N GLU A 300 -33.54 -25.91 4.99
CA GLU A 300 -33.08 -26.78 3.91
C GLU A 300 -31.69 -26.34 3.45
N ARG A 301 -30.64 -27.16 3.67
CA ARG A 301 -29.28 -26.83 3.23
C ARG A 301 -29.16 -26.84 1.70
N CYS A 302 -28.42 -25.88 1.15
CA CYS A 302 -28.04 -25.86 -0.26
C CYS A 302 -26.54 -26.09 -0.40
N THR A 303 -26.12 -27.06 -1.22
CA THR A 303 -24.70 -27.22 -1.52
C THR A 303 -24.21 -26.10 -2.45
N PRO A 304 -22.92 -25.73 -2.40
CA PRO A 304 -22.34 -24.77 -3.34
C PRO A 304 -22.57 -25.16 -4.81
N ASP A 305 -22.42 -26.44 -5.16
CA ASP A 305 -22.67 -26.93 -6.53
C ASP A 305 -24.13 -26.72 -6.97
N ALA A 306 -25.09 -26.84 -6.06
CA ALA A 306 -26.49 -26.59 -6.38
C ALA A 306 -26.84 -25.08 -6.43
N ALA A 307 -26.08 -24.24 -5.75
CA ALA A 307 -26.22 -22.78 -5.75
C ALA A 307 -25.50 -22.10 -6.94
N ALA A 308 -24.39 -22.67 -7.41
CA ALA A 308 -23.54 -22.09 -8.45
C ALA A 308 -24.28 -21.73 -9.78
N PRO A 309 -25.28 -22.51 -10.26
CA PRO A 309 -26.06 -22.12 -11.43
C PRO A 309 -26.88 -20.83 -11.24
N LEU A 310 -27.20 -20.46 -10.00
CA LEU A 310 -27.91 -19.21 -9.66
C LEU A 310 -26.96 -18.01 -9.54
N ALA A 311 -25.68 -18.26 -9.24
CA ALA A 311 -24.66 -17.22 -9.09
C ALA A 311 -24.52 -16.33 -10.34
N GLY A 312 -24.71 -16.88 -11.55
CA GLY A 312 -24.69 -16.10 -12.80
C GLY A 312 -26.04 -15.47 -13.18
N LYS A 313 -27.12 -15.80 -12.48
CA LYS A 313 -28.48 -15.45 -12.90
C LYS A 313 -29.10 -14.29 -12.13
N ARG A 314 -28.56 -13.88 -10.97
CA ARG A 314 -29.10 -12.86 -10.04
C ARG A 314 -29.94 -11.79 -10.74
N ARG A 315 -31.25 -12.04 -10.86
CA ARG A 315 -32.21 -11.20 -11.63
C ARG A 315 -32.73 -10.02 -10.82
N PHE A 316 -31.97 -9.64 -9.81
CA PHE A 316 -32.38 -8.67 -8.83
C PHE A 316 -31.28 -7.63 -8.54
N PRO A 317 -30.82 -6.88 -9.56
CA PRO A 317 -29.75 -5.94 -9.34
C PRO A 317 -30.24 -4.62 -8.72
N SER A 318 -29.50 -4.11 -7.74
CA SER A 318 -29.70 -2.79 -7.13
C SER A 318 -29.68 -1.68 -8.17
N ALA A 319 -30.47 -0.62 -7.96
CA ALA A 319 -30.37 0.62 -8.71
C ALA A 319 -29.31 1.58 -8.14
N VAL A 320 -28.95 1.39 -6.85
CA VAL A 320 -28.06 2.28 -6.09
C VAL A 320 -26.60 1.90 -6.34
N PHE A 321 -26.23 0.65 -6.04
CA PHE A 321 -24.87 0.11 -6.26
C PHE A 321 -24.94 -1.40 -6.50
N ASP A 322 -24.45 -1.89 -7.63
CA ASP A 322 -24.37 -3.33 -7.90
C ASP A 322 -23.19 -3.73 -8.78
N VAL A 323 -22.83 -5.01 -8.71
CA VAL A 323 -21.90 -5.68 -9.60
C VAL A 323 -22.67 -6.65 -10.50
N LEU A 324 -22.82 -6.28 -11.77
CA LEU A 324 -23.71 -6.96 -12.70
C LEU A 324 -23.15 -8.30 -13.18
N ASP A 325 -21.83 -8.39 -13.32
CA ASP A 325 -21.16 -9.54 -13.92
C ASP A 325 -20.03 -10.08 -13.02
N CYS A 326 -20.41 -10.76 -11.94
CA CYS A 326 -19.49 -11.28 -10.92
C CYS A 326 -19.71 -12.76 -10.57
N ARG A 327 -20.15 -13.59 -11.52
CA ARG A 327 -20.39 -15.02 -11.28
C ARG A 327 -19.18 -15.70 -10.63
N GLU A 328 -17.98 -15.45 -11.14
CA GLU A 328 -16.74 -16.08 -10.70
C GLU A 328 -16.40 -15.74 -9.24
N LEU A 329 -16.68 -14.49 -8.82
CA LEU A 329 -16.49 -14.05 -7.44
C LEU A 329 -17.59 -14.56 -6.51
N ARG A 330 -18.85 -14.57 -6.96
CA ARG A 330 -19.93 -15.21 -6.18
C ARG A 330 -19.61 -16.67 -5.94
N CYS A 331 -19.16 -17.39 -6.97
CA CYS A 331 -18.69 -18.77 -6.83
C CYS A 331 -17.50 -18.88 -5.87
N PHE A 332 -16.54 -17.96 -5.92
CA PHE A 332 -15.42 -17.93 -4.97
C PHE A 332 -15.90 -17.96 -3.52
N HIS A 333 -16.89 -17.13 -3.17
CA HIS A 333 -17.52 -17.11 -1.84
C HIS A 333 -18.34 -18.36 -1.54
N LEU A 334 -19.13 -18.85 -2.50
CA LEU A 334 -19.96 -20.06 -2.34
C LEU A 334 -19.14 -21.30 -2.01
N PHE A 335 -18.01 -21.49 -2.70
CA PHE A 335 -17.14 -22.64 -2.49
C PHE A 335 -16.07 -22.40 -1.40
N GLY A 336 -15.94 -21.16 -0.93
CA GLY A 336 -15.07 -20.75 0.16
C GLY A 336 -15.82 -20.65 1.49
N GLY A 337 -15.78 -19.47 2.10
CA GLY A 337 -16.20 -19.25 3.49
C GLY A 337 -17.71 -19.31 3.79
N TYR A 338 -18.57 -19.55 2.78
CA TYR A 338 -20.02 -19.54 2.97
C TYR A 338 -20.70 -20.89 2.73
N ALA A 339 -19.96 -21.95 2.42
CA ALA A 339 -20.54 -23.23 2.04
C ALA A 339 -21.49 -23.83 3.10
N ASP A 340 -21.22 -23.56 4.38
CA ASP A 340 -22.01 -24.02 5.54
C ASP A 340 -23.20 -23.11 5.88
N ARG A 341 -23.28 -21.92 5.27
CA ARG A 341 -24.30 -20.88 5.50
C ARG A 341 -25.33 -20.79 4.37
N LEU A 342 -25.31 -21.74 3.43
CA LEU A 342 -26.19 -21.75 2.26
C LEU A 342 -27.49 -22.52 2.52
N LEU A 343 -28.60 -21.84 2.27
CA LEU A 343 -29.94 -22.37 2.44
C LEU A 343 -30.71 -22.31 1.11
N ARG A 344 -31.48 -23.37 0.84
CA ARG A 344 -32.46 -23.39 -0.24
C ARG A 344 -33.78 -22.86 0.30
N LEU A 345 -34.37 -21.89 -0.40
CA LEU A 345 -35.67 -21.32 -0.05
C LEU A 345 -36.78 -21.78 -1.01
N GLY A 346 -36.40 -22.44 -2.11
CA GLY A 346 -37.30 -23.06 -3.07
C GLY A 346 -36.63 -23.26 -4.44
N PRO A 347 -37.42 -23.67 -5.45
CA PRO A 347 -36.93 -23.75 -6.82
C PRO A 347 -36.41 -22.39 -7.31
N GLY A 348 -35.17 -22.35 -7.78
CA GLY A 348 -34.54 -21.13 -8.31
C GLY A 348 -34.13 -20.09 -7.26
N LEU A 349 -34.23 -20.40 -5.96
CA LEU A 349 -33.97 -19.44 -4.87
C LEU A 349 -33.12 -20.06 -3.75
N ALA A 350 -31.98 -19.43 -3.48
CA ALA A 350 -31.10 -19.76 -2.38
C ALA A 350 -30.57 -18.47 -1.71
N VAL A 351 -30.12 -18.59 -0.47
CA VAL A 351 -29.58 -17.48 0.31
C VAL A 351 -28.35 -17.94 1.09
N ALA A 352 -27.35 -17.06 1.20
CA ALA A 352 -26.28 -17.19 2.19
C ALA A 352 -26.65 -16.33 3.39
N ALA A 353 -26.89 -16.94 4.56
CA ALA A 353 -27.41 -16.24 5.72
C ALA A 353 -26.87 -16.79 7.05
N GLU A 354 -26.79 -15.93 8.05
CA GLU A 354 -26.35 -16.26 9.41
C GLU A 354 -27.21 -15.51 10.44
N GLN A 355 -27.61 -16.18 11.52
CA GLN A 355 -28.32 -15.57 12.63
C GLN A 355 -27.38 -15.39 13.83
N CYS A 356 -27.30 -14.17 14.37
CA CYS A 356 -26.63 -13.85 15.63
C CYS A 356 -27.65 -13.23 16.59
N GLY A 357 -28.10 -13.99 17.59
CA GLY A 357 -29.16 -13.54 18.50
C GLY A 357 -30.47 -13.26 17.76
N ASP A 358 -30.97 -12.03 17.86
CA ASP A 358 -32.18 -11.56 17.15
C ASP A 358 -31.88 -10.86 15.81
N THR A 359 -30.62 -10.92 15.35
CA THR A 359 -30.17 -10.30 14.11
C THR A 359 -29.89 -11.35 13.04
N LEU A 360 -30.44 -11.16 11.85
CA LEU A 360 -30.21 -12.00 10.67
C LEU A 360 -29.34 -11.24 9.67
N LEU A 361 -28.17 -11.78 9.34
CA LEU A 361 -27.32 -11.26 8.28
C LEU A 361 -27.57 -12.05 6.99
N LEU A 362 -28.07 -11.36 5.96
CA LEU A 362 -28.26 -11.90 4.62
C LEU A 362 -27.05 -11.52 3.74
N HIS A 363 -26.06 -12.39 3.64
CA HIS A 363 -24.81 -12.10 2.92
C HIS A 363 -25.02 -11.96 1.41
N GLU A 364 -25.81 -12.84 0.80
CA GLU A 364 -26.14 -12.80 -0.62
C GLU A 364 -27.45 -13.53 -0.91
N LEU A 365 -28.18 -13.03 -1.92
CA LEU A 365 -29.41 -13.62 -2.44
C LEU A 365 -29.19 -14.15 -3.85
N LEU A 366 -29.38 -15.46 -4.03
CA LEU A 366 -29.21 -16.14 -5.31
C LEU A 366 -30.57 -16.51 -5.89
N CYS A 367 -30.94 -15.85 -6.99
CA CYS A 367 -32.25 -16.00 -7.61
C CYS A 367 -32.16 -15.99 -9.15
N ASP A 368 -32.99 -16.80 -9.80
CA ASP A 368 -33.17 -16.78 -11.27
C ASP A 368 -34.38 -15.97 -11.74
N ARG A 369 -35.14 -15.42 -10.80
CA ARG A 369 -36.30 -14.54 -11.01
C ARG A 369 -36.30 -13.41 -9.97
N PRO A 370 -36.95 -12.26 -10.24
CA PRO A 370 -37.17 -11.23 -9.23
C PRO A 370 -37.93 -11.78 -8.01
N VAL A 371 -37.59 -11.30 -6.82
CA VAL A 371 -38.19 -11.70 -5.53
C VAL A 371 -38.42 -10.43 -4.71
N ASP A 372 -39.58 -10.31 -4.08
CA ASP A 372 -39.89 -9.26 -3.11
C ASP A 372 -39.62 -9.72 -1.67
N TRP A 373 -39.62 -8.77 -0.74
CA TRP A 373 -39.36 -9.05 0.67
C TRP A 373 -40.40 -10.00 1.26
N GLU A 374 -41.69 -9.84 0.98
CA GLU A 374 -42.75 -10.68 1.56
C GLU A 374 -42.54 -12.16 1.20
N THR A 375 -42.25 -12.44 -0.08
CA THR A 375 -41.96 -13.79 -0.58
C THR A 375 -40.69 -14.35 0.04
N LEU A 376 -39.65 -13.53 0.19
CA LEU A 376 -38.39 -13.94 0.81
C LEU A 376 -38.58 -14.24 2.31
N ALA A 377 -39.17 -13.31 3.04
CA ALA A 377 -39.40 -13.38 4.48
C ALA A 377 -40.24 -14.60 4.87
N ALA A 378 -41.27 -14.94 4.09
CA ALA A 378 -42.10 -16.13 4.33
C ALA A 378 -41.34 -17.47 4.21
N ARG A 379 -40.15 -17.47 3.59
CA ARG A 379 -39.34 -18.68 3.34
C ARG A 379 -38.08 -18.77 4.19
N LEU A 380 -37.69 -17.68 4.84
CA LEU A 380 -36.49 -17.62 5.67
C LEU A 380 -36.66 -18.46 6.95
N PRO A 381 -35.90 -19.56 7.14
CA PRO A 381 -36.13 -20.51 8.24
C PRO A 381 -35.46 -20.06 9.54
N PHE A 382 -35.77 -18.84 9.99
CA PHE A 382 -35.18 -18.23 11.18
C PHE A 382 -36.26 -17.81 12.18
N ARG A 383 -35.92 -17.85 13.47
CA ARG A 383 -36.82 -17.55 14.59
C ARG A 383 -36.33 -16.37 15.40
N ASN A 384 -37.26 -15.67 16.03
CA ASN A 384 -36.96 -14.53 16.93
C ASN A 384 -36.10 -13.42 16.31
N ILE A 385 -36.18 -13.21 14.99
CA ILE A 385 -35.46 -12.13 14.33
C ILE A 385 -36.24 -10.82 14.50
N ARG A 386 -35.52 -9.75 14.85
CA ARG A 386 -36.05 -8.38 14.97
C ARG A 386 -35.28 -7.38 14.10
N ARG A 387 -34.13 -7.80 13.59
CA ARG A 387 -33.19 -6.99 12.82
C ARG A 387 -32.64 -7.81 11.66
N VAL A 388 -32.65 -7.24 10.47
CA VAL A 388 -32.09 -7.87 9.27
C VAL A 388 -31.02 -6.95 8.70
N GLU A 389 -29.81 -7.45 8.60
CA GLU A 389 -28.68 -6.77 7.97
C GLU A 389 -28.43 -7.35 6.59
N PHE A 390 -28.16 -6.50 5.61
CA PHE A 390 -27.97 -6.93 4.24
C PHE A 390 -26.50 -6.80 3.81
N GLY A 391 -25.95 -7.89 3.28
CA GLY A 391 -24.65 -7.94 2.60
C GLY A 391 -24.65 -7.26 1.23
N PHE A 392 -25.80 -6.76 0.78
CA PHE A 392 -26.02 -6.13 -0.52
C PHE A 392 -27.11 -5.07 -0.40
N PRO A 393 -27.24 -4.09 -1.32
CA PRO A 393 -28.31 -3.10 -1.23
C PRO A 393 -29.69 -3.74 -1.49
N PRO A 394 -30.66 -3.63 -0.56
CA PRO A 394 -31.96 -4.28 -0.68
C PRO A 394 -33.02 -3.40 -1.35
N ASP A 395 -32.64 -2.32 -2.06
CA ASP A 395 -33.55 -1.29 -2.61
C ASP A 395 -34.62 -1.83 -3.57
N ARG A 396 -34.38 -3.01 -4.15
CA ARG A 396 -35.35 -3.67 -5.02
C ARG A 396 -36.30 -4.63 -4.28
N LEU A 397 -36.08 -4.90 -2.98
CA LEU A 397 -36.88 -5.89 -2.21
C LEU A 397 -38.22 -5.32 -1.77
N GLY A 398 -38.44 -4.02 -1.94
CA GLY A 398 -39.63 -3.35 -1.42
C GLY A 398 -39.63 -3.32 0.11
N VAL A 399 -38.44 -3.32 0.72
CA VAL A 399 -38.26 -3.26 2.16
C VAL A 399 -37.76 -1.87 2.56
N GLU A 400 -38.29 -1.31 3.65
CA GLU A 400 -37.73 -0.11 4.26
C GLU A 400 -36.50 -0.47 5.10
N PHE A 401 -35.44 0.33 4.97
CA PHE A 401 -34.19 0.11 5.66
C PHE A 401 -33.46 1.44 5.92
N ASP A 402 -32.61 1.43 6.94
CA ASP A 402 -31.70 2.50 7.30
C ASP A 402 -30.27 2.14 6.90
N TRP A 403 -29.42 3.15 6.72
CA TRP A 403 -27.98 2.98 6.55
C TRP A 403 -27.28 3.14 7.90
N GLU A 404 -26.68 2.07 8.41
CA GLU A 404 -25.93 2.08 9.67
C GLU A 404 -24.43 1.86 9.42
N THR A 405 -23.58 2.33 10.33
CA THR A 405 -22.14 2.05 10.24
C THR A 405 -21.90 0.58 10.58
N PRO A 406 -21.17 -0.18 9.75
CA PRO A 406 -20.81 -1.57 10.07
C PRO A 406 -20.02 -1.62 11.40
N PRO A 407 -20.19 -2.69 12.20
CA PRO A 407 -19.49 -2.83 13.48
C PRO A 407 -17.97 -2.89 13.32
N GLU A 408 -17.49 -3.46 12.22
CA GLU A 408 -16.08 -3.50 11.85
C GLU A 408 -15.82 -2.58 10.66
N PRO A 409 -14.77 -1.73 10.72
CA PRO A 409 -14.44 -0.84 9.62
C PRO A 409 -13.99 -1.64 8.39
N GLU A 410 -14.73 -1.51 7.30
CA GLU A 410 -14.28 -2.02 6.00
C GLU A 410 -13.19 -1.09 5.44
N HIS A 411 -11.96 -1.58 5.31
CA HIS A 411 -10.82 -0.82 4.77
C HIS A 411 -10.86 -0.71 3.25
N LEU A 412 -11.91 -0.06 2.74
CA LEU A 412 -12.10 0.18 1.31
C LEU A 412 -11.21 1.33 0.84
N PHE A 413 -10.50 1.09 -0.26
CA PHE A 413 -9.72 2.09 -0.97
C PHE A 413 -10.20 2.26 -2.41
N LEU A 414 -10.37 3.51 -2.84
CA LEU A 414 -10.82 3.89 -4.18
C LEU A 414 -9.78 4.73 -4.91
N ARG A 415 -9.59 4.48 -6.20
CA ARG A 415 -8.78 5.28 -7.12
C ARG A 415 -9.55 5.55 -8.42
N GLY A 416 -9.39 6.75 -8.98
CA GLY A 416 -10.09 7.20 -10.18
C GLY A 416 -11.38 7.96 -9.88
N GLY A 417 -12.10 8.37 -10.92
CA GLY A 417 -13.36 9.11 -10.78
C GLY A 417 -14.52 8.19 -10.43
N TRP A 418 -15.06 8.34 -9.22
CA TRP A 418 -16.22 7.59 -8.72
C TRP A 418 -17.41 8.53 -8.49
N ASP A 419 -18.57 8.23 -9.08
CA ASP A 419 -19.85 8.93 -8.82
C ASP A 419 -20.71 8.13 -7.82
N LEU A 420 -20.17 7.90 -6.63
CA LEU A 420 -20.83 7.10 -5.60
C LEU A 420 -22.00 7.87 -4.95
N PRO A 421 -23.06 7.18 -4.52
CA PRO A 421 -24.07 7.77 -3.64
C PRO A 421 -23.47 8.04 -2.25
N GLU A 422 -24.14 8.88 -1.46
CA GLU A 422 -23.71 9.21 -0.10
C GLU A 422 -23.57 7.96 0.78
N ASN A 423 -24.56 7.07 0.70
CA ASN A 423 -24.53 5.77 1.36
C ASN A 423 -24.57 4.64 0.33
N PHE A 424 -23.64 3.69 0.45
CA PHE A 424 -23.60 2.47 -0.35
C PHE A 424 -22.99 1.32 0.43
N CYS A 425 -23.28 0.10 0.00
CA CYS A 425 -22.49 -1.07 0.32
C CYS A 425 -22.07 -1.77 -0.98
N ILE A 426 -20.89 -2.39 -0.96
CA ILE A 426 -20.47 -3.28 -2.04
C ILE A 426 -21.01 -4.67 -1.71
N PRO A 427 -21.70 -5.36 -2.63
CA PRO A 427 -22.21 -6.71 -2.37
C PRO A 427 -21.11 -7.64 -1.84
N ALA A 428 -21.38 -8.32 -0.72
CA ALA A 428 -20.39 -9.15 -0.02
C ALA A 428 -19.81 -10.28 -0.89
N PHE A 429 -20.58 -10.79 -1.84
CA PHE A 429 -20.13 -11.84 -2.76
C PHE A 429 -19.48 -11.30 -4.05
N ALA A 430 -19.27 -9.98 -4.13
CA ALA A 430 -18.63 -9.32 -5.24
C ALA A 430 -17.27 -8.71 -4.85
N VAL A 431 -16.65 -9.20 -3.78
CA VAL A 431 -15.30 -8.78 -3.35
C VAL A 431 -14.31 -9.96 -3.33
N THR A 432 -13.01 -9.71 -3.43
CA THR A 432 -11.91 -10.71 -3.38
C THR A 432 -11.12 -10.64 -2.12
#